data_AF-A0A5J5D0Q7-F1
#
_entry.id   AF-A0A5J5D0Q7-F1
#
_cell.length_a   1.000
_cell.length_b   1.000
_cell.length_c   1.000
_cell.angle_alpha   90.00
_cell.angle_beta   90.00
_cell.angle_gamma   90.00
#
_symmetry.space_group_name_H-M   'P 1'
#
loop_
_entity.id
_entity.type
_entity.pdbx_description
1 polymer ?
#
loop_
_entity_poly.entity_id
_entity_poly.type
_entity_poly.pdbx_seq_one_letter_code
_entity_poly.pdbx_strand_id
1 'polypeptide(L)'
;MKSTAKNEAAVKASVIVAEEIAHASKSFSEGAFLKQCMLKVCEQVCPDQFQTFKNVSLSRNTIADRVKELAENLTTQLAEETRSTQRFH
;
A
#
# COMPACT_ATOMS: atom_id res chain seq x y z
N MET A 1 -26.26 2.94 -13.20
CA MET A 1 -25.63 1.63 -13.51
C MET A 1 -24.08 1.65 -13.50
N LYS A 2 -23.39 2.69 -12.96
CA LYS A 2 -21.91 2.73 -12.89
C LYS A 2 -21.31 2.10 -11.61
N SER A 3 -22.12 1.84 -10.59
CA SER A 3 -21.68 1.34 -9.28
C SER A 3 -21.43 -0.18 -9.26
N THR A 4 -22.15 -0.96 -10.06
CA THR A 4 -22.04 -2.42 -10.10
C THR A 4 -20.74 -2.87 -10.77
N ALA A 5 -20.41 -2.32 -11.94
CA ALA A 5 -19.18 -2.68 -12.68
C ALA A 5 -17.87 -2.36 -11.94
N LYS A 6 -17.83 -1.24 -11.19
CA LYS A 6 -16.67 -0.92 -10.35
C LYS A 6 -16.53 -1.88 -9.17
N ASN A 7 -17.66 -2.32 -8.60
CA ASN A 7 -17.66 -3.30 -7.52
C ASN A 7 -17.19 -4.68 -8.02
N GLU A 8 -17.62 -5.09 -9.22
CA GLU A 8 -17.15 -6.32 -9.87
C GLU A 8 -15.63 -6.32 -10.10
N ALA A 9 -15.06 -5.21 -10.60
CA ALA A 9 -13.62 -5.09 -10.78
C ALA A 9 -12.85 -5.21 -9.45
N ALA A 10 -13.37 -4.61 -8.38
CA ALA A 10 -12.77 -4.69 -7.05
C ALA A 10 -12.83 -6.11 -6.47
N VAL A 11 -13.97 -6.79 -6.61
CA VAL A 11 -14.14 -8.19 -6.20
C VAL A 11 -13.21 -9.11 -6.99
N LYS A 12 -13.11 -8.92 -8.31
CA LYS A 12 -12.20 -9.72 -9.14
C LYS A 12 -10.73 -9.48 -8.74
N ALA A 13 -10.36 -8.24 -8.43
CA ALA A 13 -9.03 -7.92 -7.97
C ALA A 13 -8.68 -8.61 -6.64
N SER A 14 -9.62 -8.72 -5.69
CA SER A 14 -9.35 -9.43 -4.43
C SER A 14 -9.17 -10.95 -4.64
N VAL A 15 -9.93 -11.56 -5.55
CA VAL A 15 -9.74 -12.97 -5.94
C VAL A 15 -8.36 -13.18 -6.57
N ILE A 16 -7.94 -12.32 -7.49
CA ILE A 16 -6.61 -12.39 -8.12
C ILE A 16 -5.51 -12.33 -7.06
N VAL A 17 -5.60 -11.42 -6.08
CA VAL A 17 -4.60 -11.35 -5.01
C VAL A 17 -4.59 -12.62 -4.16
N ALA A 18 -5.76 -13.19 -3.84
CA ALA A 18 -5.83 -14.44 -3.09
C ALA A 18 -5.17 -15.61 -3.83
N GLU A 19 -5.38 -15.70 -5.15
CA GLU A 19 -4.70 -16.68 -6.01
C GLU A 19 -3.19 -16.48 -5.97
N GLU A 20 -2.70 -15.25 -6.15
CA GLU A 20 -1.26 -14.97 -6.11
C GLU A 20 -0.61 -15.40 -4.79
N ILE A 21 -1.29 -15.17 -3.66
CA ILE A 21 -0.80 -15.58 -2.34
C ILE A 21 -0.74 -17.11 -2.26
N ALA A 22 -1.80 -17.79 -2.68
CA ALA A 22 -1.86 -19.25 -2.65
C ALA A 22 -0.76 -19.87 -3.54
N HIS A 23 -0.56 -19.33 -4.74
CA HIS A 23 0.42 -19.83 -5.69
C HIS A 23 1.87 -19.52 -5.28
N ALA A 24 2.14 -18.30 -4.83
CA ALA A 24 3.50 -17.92 -4.45
C ALA A 24 3.92 -18.50 -3.09
N SER A 25 2.96 -18.82 -2.21
CA SER A 25 3.20 -19.21 -0.81
C SER A 25 4.05 -18.18 -0.05
N LYS A 26 3.88 -16.89 -0.40
CA LYS A 26 4.64 -15.77 0.15
C LYS A 26 3.79 -14.94 1.11
N SER A 27 4.45 -14.39 2.12
CA SER A 27 3.80 -13.44 3.03
C SER A 27 3.71 -12.04 2.40
N PHE A 28 2.76 -11.23 2.87
CA PHE A 28 2.61 -9.84 2.45
C PHE A 28 3.83 -8.94 2.73
N SER A 29 4.77 -9.42 3.55
CA SER A 29 6.01 -8.68 3.87
C SER A 29 7.04 -8.72 2.73
N GLU A 30 6.87 -9.59 1.74
CA GLU A 30 7.78 -9.67 0.60
C GLU A 30 7.50 -8.57 -0.44
N GLY A 31 8.35 -7.54 -0.47
CA GLY A 31 8.15 -6.36 -1.33
C GLY A 31 8.04 -6.67 -2.83
N ALA A 32 8.77 -7.66 -3.35
CA ALA A 32 8.67 -8.08 -4.75
C ALA A 32 7.32 -8.73 -5.06
N PHE A 33 6.79 -9.51 -4.12
CA PHE A 33 5.46 -10.11 -4.21
C PHE A 33 4.37 -9.04 -4.13
N LEU A 34 4.51 -8.10 -3.19
CA LEU A 34 3.60 -6.95 -3.08
C LEU A 34 3.53 -6.15 -4.38
N LYS A 35 4.68 -5.91 -5.02
CA LYS A 35 4.75 -5.23 -6.34
C LYS A 35 3.91 -5.94 -7.39
N GLN A 36 4.05 -7.26 -7.49
CA GLN A 36 3.32 -8.09 -8.44
C GLN A 36 1.81 -8.02 -8.19
N CYS A 37 1.38 -8.15 -6.93
CA CYS A 37 -0.03 -7.98 -6.57
C CYS A 37 -0.56 -6.59 -6.96
N MET A 38 0.18 -5.51 -6.68
CA MET A 38 -0.23 -4.15 -7.05
C MET A 38 -0.44 -3.99 -8.56
N LEU A 39 0.43 -4.57 -9.38
CA LEU A 39 0.32 -4.51 -10.83
C LEU A 39 -0.91 -5.27 -11.34
N LYS A 40 -1.15 -6.49 -10.85
CA LYS A 40 -2.33 -7.29 -11.24
C LYS A 40 -3.65 -6.61 -10.85
N VAL A 41 -3.69 -5.98 -9.68
CA VAL A 41 -4.85 -5.18 -9.25
C VAL A 41 -5.04 -3.97 -10.18
N CYS A 42 -3.95 -3.27 -10.53
CA CYS A 42 -4.00 -2.11 -11.42
C CYS A 42 -4.54 -2.48 -12.81
N GLU A 43 -4.09 -3.58 -13.40
CA GLU A 43 -4.62 -4.07 -14.69
C GLU A 43 -6.14 -4.30 -14.65
N GLN A 44 -6.66 -4.77 -13.52
CA GLN A 44 -8.08 -5.09 -13.36
C GLN A 44 -8.95 -3.87 -13.03
N VAL A 45 -8.42 -2.90 -12.27
CA VAL A 45 -9.23 -1.80 -11.69
C VAL A 45 -9.00 -0.47 -12.42
N CYS A 46 -7.78 -0.20 -12.86
CA CYS A 46 -7.38 1.08 -13.44
C CYS A 46 -6.18 0.92 -14.39
N PRO A 47 -6.33 0.20 -15.51
CA PRO A 47 -5.22 -0.15 -16.41
C PRO A 47 -4.48 1.07 -16.96
N ASP A 48 -5.16 2.22 -17.10
CA ASP A 48 -4.56 3.48 -17.54
C ASP A 48 -3.41 3.95 -16.62
N GLN A 49 -3.42 3.53 -15.36
CA GLN A 49 -2.42 3.91 -14.36
C GLN A 49 -1.25 2.92 -14.27
N PHE A 50 -1.22 1.86 -15.09
CA PHE A 50 -0.27 0.77 -14.95
C PHE A 50 1.20 1.22 -14.93
N GLN A 51 1.59 2.16 -15.80
CA GLN A 51 2.95 2.70 -15.82
C GLN A 51 3.30 3.42 -14.52
N THR A 52 2.36 4.18 -13.96
CA THR A 52 2.52 4.83 -12.65
C THR A 52 2.78 3.79 -11.57
N PHE A 53 2.00 2.71 -11.54
CA PHE A 53 2.20 1.61 -10.60
C PHE A 53 3.55 0.91 -10.82
N LYS A 54 3.98 0.71 -12.07
CA LYS A 54 5.29 0.11 -12.41
C LYS A 54 6.46 0.95 -11.87
N ASN A 55 6.33 2.27 -11.89
CA ASN A 55 7.38 3.20 -11.45
C ASN A 55 7.50 3.35 -9.92
N VAL A 56 6.56 2.83 -9.12
CA VAL A 56 6.66 2.84 -7.65
C VAL A 56 7.88 2.02 -7.19
N SER A 57 8.90 2.65 -6.61
CA SER A 57 10.06 1.91 -6.07
C SER A 57 9.69 1.20 -4.77
N LEU A 58 9.86 -0.13 -4.76
CA LEU A 58 9.72 -0.98 -3.56
C LEU A 58 11.05 -1.64 -3.18
N SER A 59 12.18 -0.99 -3.49
CA SER A 59 13.49 -1.47 -3.04
C SER A 59 13.55 -1.49 -1.52
N ARG A 60 14.36 -2.39 -0.93
CA ARG A 60 14.53 -2.47 0.53
C ARG A 60 14.92 -1.12 1.13
N ASN A 61 15.81 -0.38 0.47
CA ASN A 61 16.27 0.93 0.93
C ASN A 61 15.11 1.93 0.90
N THR A 62 14.39 2.03 -0.22
CA THR A 62 13.23 2.93 -0.34
C THR A 62 12.20 2.65 0.75
N ILE A 63 11.89 1.37 1.00
CA ILE A 63 10.90 1.00 2.02
C ILE A 63 11.41 1.32 3.43
N ALA A 64 12.68 1.03 3.73
CA ALA A 64 13.28 1.37 5.02
C ALA A 64 13.27 2.87 5.28
N ASP A 65 13.63 3.68 4.28
CA ASP A 65 13.62 5.14 4.37
C ASP A 65 12.20 5.67 4.65
N ARG A 66 11.19 5.12 3.98
CA ARG A 66 9.78 5.52 4.21
C ARG A 66 9.26 5.09 5.57
N VAL A 67 9.62 3.90 6.04
CA VAL A 67 9.26 3.45 7.40
C VAL A 67 9.89 4.36 8.45
N LYS A 68 11.16 4.77 8.24
CA LYS A 68 11.85 5.72 9.11
C LYS A 68 11.15 7.08 9.12
N GLU A 69 10.83 7.64 7.95
CA GLU A 69 10.11 8.90 7.80
C GLU A 69 8.77 8.88 8.56
N LEU A 70 8.01 7.78 8.45
CA LEU A 70 6.76 7.58 9.18
C LEU A 70 6.96 7.56 10.70
N ALA A 71 8.01 6.87 11.19
CA ALA A 71 8.31 6.81 12.61
C ALA A 71 8.74 8.17 13.18
N GLU A 72 9.55 8.92 12.43
CA GLU A 72 9.99 10.28 12.80
C GLU A 72 8.81 11.26 12.83
N ASN A 73 7.92 11.17 11.84
CA ASN A 73 6.71 11.99 11.78
C ASN A 73 5.80 11.72 12.98
N LEU A 74 5.54 10.44 13.29
CA LEU A 74 4.75 10.05 14.46
C LEU A 74 5.38 10.55 15.77
N THR A 75 6.70 10.43 15.91
CA THR A 75 7.43 10.91 17.08
C THR A 75 7.28 12.42 17.25
N THR A 76 7.32 13.17 16.14
CA THR A 76 7.14 14.62 16.14
C THR A 76 5.74 15.00 16.59
N GLN A 77 4.71 14.37 16.02
CA GLN A 77 3.31 14.61 16.41
C GLN A 77 3.08 14.34 17.91
N LEU A 78 3.58 13.21 18.43
CA LEU A 78 3.46 12.88 19.85
C LEU A 78 4.14 13.92 20.75
N ALA A 79 5.30 14.42 20.34
CA ALA A 79 6.02 15.44 21.10
C ALA A 79 5.27 16.79 21.09
N GLU A 80 4.60 17.14 19.99
CA GLU A 80 3.75 18.33 19.89
C GLU A 80 2.52 18.23 20.78
N GLU A 81 1.81 17.09 20.75
CA GLU A 81 0.65 16.83 21.61
C GLU A 81 1.02 16.78 23.10
N THR A 82 2.19 16.24 23.44
CA THR A 82 2.67 16.25 24.83
C THR A 82 2.94 17.69 25.29
N ARG A 83 3.57 18.51 24.45
CA ARG A 83 3.84 19.93 24.75
C ARG A 83 2.56 20.76 24.86
N SER A 84 1.57 20.50 24.01
CA SER A 84 0.28 21.19 24.07
C SER A 84 -0.43 20.84 25.38
N THR A 85 -0.47 19.57 25.77
CA THR A 85 -1.10 19.11 27.01
C THR A 85 -0.43 19.69 28.26
N GLN A 86 0.90 19.82 28.27
CA GLN A 86 1.63 20.42 29.40
C GLN A 86 1.46 21.94 29.51
N ARG A 87 1.02 22.62 28.45
CA ARG A 87 0.75 24.06 28.46
C ARG A 87 -0.58 24.43 29.15
N PHE A 88 -1.46 23.44 29.40
CA PHE A 88 -2.75 23.63 30.06
C PHE A 88 -2.73 23.26 31.56
N HIS A 89 -1.55 22.93 32.11
CA HIS A 89 -1.29 22.73 33.54
C HIS A 89 -0.37 23.84 34.06
#